data_AF-A0A485M8U8-F1
#
_entry.id   AF-A0A485M8U8-F1
#
_cell.length_a   1.000
_cell.length_b   1.000
_cell.length_c   1.000
_cell.angle_alpha   90.00
_cell.angle_beta   90.00
_cell.angle_gamma   90.00
#
_symmetry.space_group_name_H-M   'P 1'
#
loop_
_entity.id
_entity.type
_entity.pdbx_description
1 polymer ?
#
loop_
_entity_poly.entity_id
_entity_poly.type
_entity_poly.pdbx_seq_one_letter_code
_entity_poly.pdbx_strand_id
1 'polypeptide(L)'
;MSSRPWLRKSRSLTELLRPPRGFALTKAGKVFFGFLTAVILVAMLTGNNLLFLIIAFLLSFMIVSGIESEMNIRHLDVNRFPPPEIYAGMPGEILYSIRNPRQDSVRLMLHDEGRIAIAGIARGVREVFRQERTFPRRGRYLMGNMTIFTTYPYGLFRKSITFHREDPVIVFPAPIACQPGLSNGDSGEGGGSGSESISHVRAYAPGDALASIVWKKQHLGFVSRVVQGCGGSGSVLVLHPGGDLEQKLGQAVFLVLNWWKSGMSFGISFNSHFSGLGASVSHKTAVLSALALLDHLGEPEIRDFPKGCHVVHL
;
A
#
# COMPACT_ATOMS: atom_id res chain seq x y z
N MET A 1 -23.89 -7.73 -36.53
CA MET A 1 -24.93 -8.23 -35.60
C MET A 1 -24.25 -9.02 -34.49
N SER A 2 -24.51 -8.90 -33.19
CA SER A 2 -25.52 -8.17 -32.43
C SER A 2 -24.96 -7.79 -31.06
N SER A 3 -25.26 -6.56 -30.65
CA SER A 3 -25.14 -5.99 -29.32
C SER A 3 -25.88 -6.80 -28.23
N ARG A 4 -25.31 -6.93 -27.04
CA ARG A 4 -26.10 -7.04 -25.80
C ARG A 4 -25.59 -6.06 -24.74
N PRO A 5 -26.45 -5.18 -24.21
CA PRO A 5 -26.08 -4.10 -23.31
C PRO A 5 -25.86 -4.61 -21.89
N TRP A 6 -24.90 -4.01 -21.19
CA TRP A 6 -24.70 -4.19 -19.76
C TRP A 6 -25.97 -3.80 -19.01
N LEU A 7 -26.61 -4.79 -18.39
CA LEU A 7 -27.75 -4.59 -17.49
C LEU A 7 -27.33 -3.69 -16.34
N ARG A 8 -27.76 -2.42 -16.39
CA ARG A 8 -27.68 -1.47 -15.28
C ARG A 8 -28.56 -1.99 -14.15
N LYS A 9 -27.95 -2.74 -13.21
CA LYS A 9 -28.61 -3.23 -12.00
C LYS A 9 -29.27 -2.05 -11.29
N SER A 10 -30.60 -1.98 -11.36
CA SER A 10 -31.41 -0.98 -10.67
C SER A 10 -31.15 -1.16 -9.17
N ARG A 11 -30.47 -0.19 -8.55
CA ARG A 11 -30.24 -0.20 -7.11
C ARG A 11 -31.54 0.21 -6.42
N SER A 12 -31.97 -0.57 -5.43
CA SER A 12 -33.18 -0.26 -4.66
C SER A 12 -33.02 1.08 -3.92
N LEU A 13 -34.12 1.80 -3.73
CA LEU A 13 -34.17 3.03 -2.91
C LEU A 13 -33.61 2.81 -1.50
N THR A 14 -33.69 1.58 -0.98
CA THR A 14 -33.16 1.19 0.33
C THR A 14 -31.63 1.18 0.40
N GLU A 15 -30.92 0.82 -0.67
CA GLU A 15 -29.46 1.04 -0.75
C GLU A 15 -29.14 2.54 -0.90
N LEU A 16 -30.06 3.30 -1.47
CA LEU A 16 -29.94 4.75 -1.60
C LEU A 16 -30.17 5.49 -0.27
N LEU A 17 -30.79 4.83 0.72
CA LEU A 17 -31.13 5.40 2.02
C LEU A 17 -30.26 4.88 3.17
N ARG A 18 -29.21 4.08 2.89
CA ARG A 18 -28.26 3.65 3.94
C ARG A 18 -27.27 4.77 4.25
N PRO A 19 -27.42 5.47 5.39
CA PRO A 19 -26.50 6.54 5.76
C PRO A 19 -25.09 5.99 6.04
N PRO A 20 -24.07 6.86 6.08
CA PRO A 20 -22.69 6.55 6.35
C PRO A 20 -22.62 6.15 7.83
N ARG A 21 -21.82 5.14 8.12
CA ARG A 21 -21.91 4.36 9.37
C ARG A 21 -21.53 5.13 10.65
N GLY A 22 -21.10 6.40 10.57
CA GLY A 22 -20.86 7.24 11.75
C GLY A 22 -21.44 8.65 11.62
N PHE A 23 -22.09 9.11 12.69
CA PHE A 23 -22.65 10.44 12.85
C PHE A 23 -22.35 10.95 14.25
N ALA A 24 -21.83 12.17 14.34
CA ALA A 24 -21.61 12.85 15.62
C ALA A 24 -21.88 14.35 15.50
N LEU A 25 -22.42 14.96 16.56
CA LEU A 25 -22.53 16.42 16.67
C LEU A 25 -21.16 17.02 16.98
N THR A 26 -20.76 18.03 16.22
CA THR A 26 -19.56 18.82 16.53
C THR A 26 -19.82 19.75 17.72
N LYS A 27 -18.78 20.45 18.20
CA LYS A 27 -18.96 21.52 19.20
C LYS A 27 -19.94 22.60 18.71
N ALA A 28 -19.78 23.06 17.47
CA ALA A 28 -20.69 24.03 16.86
C ALA A 28 -22.11 23.48 16.70
N GLY A 29 -22.25 22.21 16.30
CA GLY A 29 -23.53 21.53 16.22
C GLY A 29 -24.26 21.45 17.57
N LYS A 30 -23.53 21.17 18.65
CA LYS A 30 -24.11 21.17 20.01
C LYS A 30 -24.60 22.55 20.43
N VAL A 31 -23.83 23.61 20.15
CA VAL A 31 -24.24 24.99 20.41
C VAL A 31 -25.49 25.36 19.61
N PHE A 32 -25.50 25.01 18.31
CA PHE A 32 -26.66 25.23 17.44
C PHE A 32 -27.91 24.51 17.96
N PHE A 33 -27.79 23.25 18.39
CA PHE A 33 -28.90 22.50 18.97
C PHE A 33 -29.40 23.10 20.28
N GLY A 34 -28.49 23.55 21.14
CA GLY A 34 -28.85 24.25 22.38
C GLY A 34 -29.63 25.54 22.09
N PHE A 35 -29.15 26.33 21.13
CA PHE A 35 -29.83 27.55 20.68
C PHE A 35 -31.21 27.25 20.08
N LEU A 36 -31.31 26.29 19.17
CA LEU A 36 -32.58 25.84 18.58
C LEU A 36 -33.58 25.43 19.68
N THR A 37 -33.12 24.66 20.67
CA THR A 37 -33.96 24.23 21.80
C THR A 37 -34.43 25.41 22.64
N ALA A 38 -33.56 26.38 22.92
CA ALA A 38 -33.93 27.59 23.65
C ALA A 38 -35.00 28.40 22.90
N VAL A 39 -34.85 28.59 21.59
CA VAL A 39 -35.84 29.31 20.77
C VAL A 39 -37.18 28.57 20.76
N ILE A 40 -37.18 27.24 20.66
CA ILE A 40 -38.40 26.41 20.76
C ILE A 40 -39.13 26.65 22.09
N LEU A 41 -38.41 26.62 23.21
CA LEU A 41 -39.01 26.85 24.53
C LEU A 41 -39.61 28.25 24.63
N VAL A 42 -38.87 29.29 24.23
CA VAL A 42 -39.36 30.68 24.27
C VAL A 42 -40.59 30.86 23.38
N ALA A 43 -40.60 30.26 22.18
CA ALA A 43 -41.75 30.30 21.28
C ALA A 43 -43.00 29.67 21.89
N MET A 44 -42.85 28.50 22.54
CA MET A 44 -43.95 27.82 23.22
C MET A 44 -44.47 28.60 24.42
N LEU A 45 -43.58 29.21 25.21
CA LEU A 45 -43.93 30.00 26.39
C LEU A 45 -44.64 31.30 26.04
N THR A 46 -44.19 32.00 25.00
CA THR A 46 -44.72 33.31 24.59
C THR A 46 -45.85 33.23 23.57
N GLY A 47 -46.04 32.09 22.91
CA GLY A 47 -47.00 31.96 21.81
C GLY A 47 -46.67 32.83 20.59
N ASN A 48 -45.42 33.28 20.45
CA ASN A 48 -45.04 34.23 19.40
C ASN A 48 -44.86 33.54 18.04
N ASN A 49 -45.78 33.83 17.10
CA ASN A 49 -45.76 33.29 15.73
C ASN A 49 -44.45 33.54 14.96
N LEU A 50 -43.75 34.65 15.21
CA LEU A 50 -42.48 34.94 14.55
C LEU A 50 -41.38 33.96 14.97
N LEU A 51 -41.37 33.54 16.24
CA LEU A 51 -40.38 32.57 16.73
C LEU A 51 -40.59 31.20 16.09
N PHE A 52 -41.84 30.80 15.82
CA PHE A 52 -42.13 29.57 15.05
C PHE A 52 -41.58 29.62 13.63
N LEU A 53 -41.60 30.79 12.96
CA LEU A 53 -40.96 30.95 11.65
C LEU A 53 -39.43 30.80 11.74
N ILE A 54 -38.81 31.37 12.78
CA ILE A 54 -37.35 31.21 13.01
C ILE A 54 -37.01 29.74 13.27
N ILE A 55 -37.80 29.03 14.07
CA ILE A 55 -37.63 27.59 14.32
C ILE A 55 -37.70 26.81 13.00
N ALA A 56 -38.71 27.08 12.18
CA ALA A 56 -38.86 26.43 10.88
C ALA A 56 -37.64 26.66 9.97
N PHE A 57 -37.10 27.88 9.96
CA PHE A 57 -35.89 28.21 9.19
C PHE A 57 -34.65 27.48 9.73
N LEU A 58 -34.41 27.50 11.04
CA LEU A 58 -33.28 26.80 11.66
C LEU A 58 -33.36 25.28 11.43
N LEU A 59 -34.57 24.71 11.51
CA LEU A 59 -34.78 23.29 11.26
C LEU A 59 -34.54 22.95 9.79
N SER A 60 -35.01 23.79 8.85
CA SER A 60 -34.74 23.65 7.42
C SER A 60 -33.23 23.69 7.14
N PHE A 61 -32.53 24.69 7.68
CA PHE A 61 -31.07 24.82 7.58
C PHE A 61 -30.33 23.58 8.08
N MET A 62 -30.75 23.05 9.24
CA MET A 62 -30.19 21.83 9.82
C MET A 62 -30.40 20.61 8.91
N ILE A 63 -31.59 20.45 8.34
CA ILE A 63 -31.92 19.35 7.42
C ILE A 63 -31.07 19.44 6.16
N VAL A 64 -31.01 20.62 5.52
CA VAL A 64 -30.20 20.84 4.32
C VAL A 64 -28.72 20.54 4.59
N SER A 65 -28.18 21.04 5.71
CA SER A 65 -26.81 20.73 6.15
C SER A 65 -26.57 19.22 6.30
N GLY A 66 -27.53 18.51 6.90
CA GLY A 66 -27.47 17.05 7.06
C GLY A 66 -27.45 16.32 5.72
N ILE A 67 -28.27 16.74 4.76
CA ILE A 67 -28.35 16.14 3.41
C ILE A 67 -27.08 16.45 2.61
N GLU A 68 -26.58 17.68 2.63
CA GLU A 68 -25.34 18.03 1.92
C GLU A 68 -24.14 17.29 2.49
N SER A 69 -24.03 17.20 3.82
CA SER A 69 -22.99 16.42 4.49
C SER A 69 -23.05 14.94 4.11
N GLU A 70 -24.27 14.40 3.93
CA GLU A 70 -24.49 13.03 3.45
C GLU A 70 -23.94 12.84 2.05
N MET A 71 -24.40 13.69 1.13
CA MET A 71 -24.02 13.66 -0.27
C MET A 71 -22.50 13.78 -0.40
N ASN A 72 -21.88 14.65 0.39
CA ASN A 72 -20.44 14.91 0.29
C ASN A 72 -19.54 13.67 0.46
N ILE A 73 -19.88 12.71 1.32
CA ILE A 73 -19.06 11.49 1.53
C ILE A 73 -19.63 10.24 0.86
N ARG A 74 -20.79 10.38 0.23
CA ARG A 74 -21.49 9.28 -0.39
C ARG A 74 -20.82 8.87 -1.70
N HIS A 75 -20.78 7.57 -1.95
CA HIS A 75 -20.19 6.95 -3.15
C HIS A 75 -18.67 7.07 -3.29
N LEU A 76 -17.97 7.48 -2.23
CA LEU A 76 -16.51 7.48 -2.22
C LEU A 76 -15.96 6.06 -2.46
N ASP A 77 -15.05 5.97 -3.42
CA ASP A 77 -14.22 4.82 -3.69
C ASP A 77 -12.80 5.16 -3.24
N VAL A 78 -12.27 4.36 -2.32
CA VAL A 78 -10.96 4.57 -1.70
C VAL A 78 -10.17 3.29 -1.85
N ASN A 79 -8.98 3.42 -2.42
CA ASN A 79 -8.04 2.32 -2.59
C ASN A 79 -6.70 2.74 -2.00
N ARG A 80 -6.04 1.81 -1.30
CA ARG A 80 -4.73 1.97 -0.70
C ARG A 80 -3.74 1.11 -1.47
N PHE A 81 -2.58 1.67 -1.77
CA PHE A 81 -1.50 1.00 -2.46
C PHE A 81 -0.23 1.17 -1.62
N PRO A 82 0.16 0.14 -0.84
CA PRO A 82 1.47 0.14 -0.22
C PRO A 82 2.57 0.10 -1.30
N PRO A 83 3.76 0.65 -1.00
CA PRO A 83 4.89 0.53 -1.91
C PRO A 83 5.34 -0.94 -1.98
N PRO A 84 5.98 -1.36 -3.09
CA PRO A 84 6.39 -2.75 -3.30
C PRO A 84 7.42 -3.23 -2.28
N GLU A 85 8.20 -2.31 -1.70
CA GLU A 85 9.26 -2.59 -0.74
C GLU A 85 9.15 -1.59 0.42
N ILE A 86 9.04 -2.13 1.64
CA ILE A 86 9.07 -1.37 2.89
C ILE A 86 10.11 -2.03 3.78
N TYR A 87 10.97 -1.22 4.40
CA TYR A 87 11.99 -1.69 5.31
C TYR A 87 11.71 -1.20 6.72
N ALA A 88 11.99 -2.03 7.72
CA ALA A 88 11.85 -1.66 9.12
C ALA A 88 12.68 -0.41 9.44
N GLY A 89 12.11 0.51 10.22
CA GLY A 89 12.77 1.75 10.63
C GLY A 89 12.92 2.83 9.55
N MET A 90 12.54 2.56 8.29
CA MET A 90 12.58 3.53 7.20
C MET A 90 11.16 4.00 6.80
N PRO A 91 10.99 5.28 6.43
CA PRO A 91 9.70 5.79 5.96
C PRO A 91 9.35 5.19 4.60
N GLY A 92 8.19 4.54 4.51
CA GLY A 92 7.58 4.07 3.26
C GLY A 92 6.42 4.96 2.85
N GLU A 93 6.35 5.35 1.58
CA GLU A 93 5.23 6.13 1.04
C GLU A 93 4.04 5.22 0.69
N ILE A 94 2.93 5.36 1.41
CA ILE A 94 1.66 4.72 1.08
C ILE A 94 0.84 5.68 0.21
N LEU A 95 0.33 5.16 -0.91
CA LEU A 95 -0.51 5.92 -1.83
C LEU A 95 -1.98 5.61 -1.60
N TYR A 96 -2.81 6.64 -1.55
CA TYR A 96 -4.27 6.53 -1.49
C TYR A 96 -4.88 7.10 -2.74
N SER A 97 -5.64 6.28 -3.44
CA SER A 97 -6.45 6.73 -4.57
C SER A 97 -7.89 6.91 -4.13
N ILE A 98 -8.40 8.14 -4.27
CA ILE A 98 -9.76 8.48 -3.88
C ILE A 98 -10.50 9.02 -5.09
N ARG A 99 -11.73 8.54 -5.28
CA ARG A 99 -12.60 8.96 -6.38
C ARG A 99 -14.04 9.03 -5.89
N ASN A 100 -14.74 10.07 -6.30
CA ASN A 100 -16.20 10.10 -6.21
C ASN A 100 -16.81 10.06 -7.61
N PRO A 101 -17.38 8.93 -8.07
CA PRO A 101 -17.89 8.81 -9.43
C PRO A 101 -19.20 9.59 -9.67
N ARG A 102 -19.91 10.02 -8.61
CA ARG A 102 -21.28 10.55 -8.74
C ARG A 102 -21.42 12.04 -8.47
N GLN A 103 -20.54 12.63 -7.67
CA GLN A 103 -20.65 14.03 -7.24
C GLN A 103 -19.29 14.55 -6.79
N ASP A 104 -19.21 15.87 -6.60
CA ASP A 104 -18.05 16.50 -5.99
C ASP A 104 -18.03 16.20 -4.49
N SER A 105 -16.82 16.09 -3.93
CA SER A 105 -16.61 15.98 -2.50
C SER A 105 -15.66 17.08 -2.04
N VAL A 106 -15.94 17.72 -0.91
CA VAL A 106 -15.17 18.86 -0.39
C VAL A 106 -14.91 18.66 1.10
N ARG A 107 -13.77 19.15 1.59
CA ARG A 107 -13.42 19.11 3.02
C ARG A 107 -13.58 17.70 3.60
N LEU A 108 -12.81 16.78 3.03
CA LEU A 108 -12.71 15.41 3.53
C LEU A 108 -11.45 15.28 4.38
N MET A 109 -11.48 14.36 5.33
CA MET A 109 -10.30 13.94 6.07
C MET A 109 -10.24 12.42 6.07
N LEU A 110 -9.17 11.88 5.49
CA LEU A 110 -8.85 10.45 5.55
C LEU A 110 -8.06 10.17 6.82
N HIS A 111 -8.46 9.11 7.52
CA HIS A 111 -7.77 8.58 8.69
C HIS A 111 -7.37 7.13 8.44
N ASP A 112 -6.06 6.90 8.40
CA ASP A 112 -5.41 5.59 8.33
C ASP A 112 -4.08 5.70 9.10
N GLU A 113 -4.15 5.46 10.43
CA GLU A 113 -3.14 5.73 11.48
C GLU A 113 -2.59 7.17 11.60
N GLY A 114 -2.53 7.92 10.50
CA GLY A 114 -2.36 9.37 10.44
C GLY A 114 -3.61 10.06 9.87
N ARG A 115 -3.46 11.31 9.46
CA ARG A 115 -4.56 12.13 8.92
C ARG A 115 -4.12 12.85 7.66
N ILE A 116 -4.91 12.73 6.60
CA ILE A 116 -4.71 13.45 5.34
C ILE A 116 -5.91 14.37 5.13
N ALA A 117 -5.64 15.66 5.03
CA ALA A 117 -6.66 16.66 4.69
C ALA A 117 -6.83 16.71 3.17
N ILE A 118 -8.07 16.58 2.71
CA ILE A 118 -8.43 16.56 1.29
C ILE A 118 -9.35 17.75 1.06
N ALA A 119 -8.85 18.75 0.33
CA ALA A 119 -9.58 19.98 0.07
C ALA A 119 -10.85 19.73 -0.76
N GLY A 120 -10.72 18.95 -1.83
CA GLY A 120 -11.84 18.48 -2.61
C GLY A 120 -11.44 17.45 -3.66
N ILE A 121 -12.44 16.76 -4.19
CA ILE A 121 -12.36 15.74 -5.23
C ILE A 121 -13.48 16.04 -6.21
N ALA A 122 -13.11 16.42 -7.44
CA ALA A 122 -14.08 16.67 -8.48
C ALA A 122 -14.74 15.36 -8.93
N ARG A 123 -16.00 15.46 -9.36
CA ARG A 123 -16.80 14.33 -9.82
C ARG A 123 -16.09 13.55 -10.91
N GLY A 124 -15.97 12.25 -10.70
CA GLY A 124 -15.38 11.32 -11.65
C GLY A 124 -13.85 11.37 -11.72
N VAL A 125 -13.21 12.40 -11.15
CA VAL A 125 -11.76 12.55 -11.09
C VAL A 125 -11.20 11.67 -9.96
N ARG A 126 -10.07 11.04 -10.25
CA ARG A 126 -9.32 10.22 -9.30
C ARG A 126 -8.11 11.02 -8.83
N GLU A 127 -8.10 11.30 -7.54
CA GLU A 127 -6.99 11.98 -6.88
C GLU A 127 -6.10 10.97 -6.16
N VAL A 128 -4.80 11.26 -6.08
CA VAL A 128 -3.82 10.41 -5.40
C VAL A 128 -3.14 11.22 -4.30
N PHE A 129 -3.21 10.69 -3.08
CA PHE A 129 -2.59 11.27 -1.89
C PHE A 129 -1.45 10.36 -1.43
N ARG A 130 -0.42 10.96 -0.84
CA ARG A 130 0.74 10.24 -0.29
C ARG A 130 0.80 10.44 1.21
N GLN A 131 1.19 9.39 1.92
CA GLN A 131 1.44 9.44 3.35
C GLN A 131 2.67 8.60 3.67
N GLU A 132 3.62 9.20 4.35
CA GLU A 132 4.75 8.47 4.89
C GLU A 132 4.31 7.66 6.11
N ARG A 133 4.77 6.41 6.16
CA ARG A 133 4.56 5.51 7.28
C ARG A 133 5.83 4.73 7.56
N THR A 134 6.22 4.71 8.83
CA THR A 134 7.39 3.96 9.30
C THR A 134 6.91 2.79 10.14
N PHE A 135 7.41 1.59 9.83
CA PHE A 135 7.13 0.39 10.61
C PHE A 135 8.32 0.09 11.53
N PRO A 136 8.10 -0.11 12.84
CA PRO A 136 9.20 -0.23 13.80
C PRO A 136 9.95 -1.56 13.72
N ARG A 137 9.30 -2.64 13.27
CA ARG A 137 9.88 -3.99 13.21
C ARG A 137 9.62 -4.62 11.84
N ARG A 138 10.41 -5.64 11.49
CA ARG A 138 10.15 -6.48 10.31
C ARG A 138 8.97 -7.43 10.55
N GLY A 139 8.41 -7.97 9.48
CA GLY A 139 7.39 -9.03 9.53
C GLY A 139 6.10 -8.68 8.81
N ARG A 140 5.04 -9.44 9.12
CA ARG A 140 3.70 -9.24 8.56
C ARG A 140 2.95 -8.17 9.34
N TYR A 141 2.51 -7.14 8.64
CA TYR A 141 1.58 -6.13 9.13
C TYR A 141 0.25 -6.27 8.41
N LEU A 142 -0.84 -6.19 9.17
CA LEU A 142 -2.17 -6.10 8.62
C LEU A 142 -2.61 -4.64 8.69
N MET A 143 -2.66 -3.97 7.54
CA MET A 143 -3.15 -2.60 7.53
C MET A 143 -4.68 -2.61 7.68
N GLY A 144 -5.15 -1.98 8.74
CA GLY A 144 -6.55 -2.00 9.14
C GLY A 144 -7.45 -1.04 8.35
N ASN A 145 -8.57 -0.72 8.98
CA ASN A 145 -9.65 0.06 8.38
C ASN A 145 -9.26 1.51 8.08
N MET A 146 -9.66 1.98 6.89
CA MET A 146 -9.55 3.40 6.54
C MET A 146 -10.88 4.09 6.84
N THR A 147 -10.85 5.26 7.48
CA THR A 147 -12.07 6.03 7.74
C THR A 147 -11.96 7.41 7.10
N ILE A 148 -12.93 7.77 6.26
CA ILE A 148 -13.09 9.14 5.77
C ILE A 148 -14.19 9.81 6.57
N PHE A 149 -13.94 11.04 7.01
CA PHE A 149 -14.97 11.87 7.61
C PHE A 149 -15.03 13.26 7.00
N THR A 150 -16.17 13.92 7.16
CA THR A 150 -16.40 15.30 6.75
C THR A 150 -17.14 16.08 7.83
N THR A 151 -16.90 17.39 7.84
CA THR A 151 -17.70 18.37 8.58
C THR A 151 -18.35 19.40 7.64
N TYR A 152 -18.32 19.14 6.33
CA TYR A 152 -19.04 19.95 5.34
C TYR A 152 -20.56 19.86 5.57
N PRO A 153 -21.33 20.92 5.29
CA PRO A 153 -20.89 22.28 4.91
C PRO A 153 -20.56 23.18 6.11
N TYR A 154 -21.49 23.29 7.06
CA TYR A 154 -21.45 24.29 8.12
C TYR A 154 -20.78 23.81 9.42
N GLY A 155 -20.23 22.60 9.42
CA GLY A 155 -19.59 22.05 10.60
C GLY A 155 -20.55 21.66 11.71
N LEU A 156 -21.86 21.54 11.47
CA LEU A 156 -22.83 21.09 12.49
C LEU A 156 -22.66 19.61 12.84
N PHE A 157 -22.38 18.81 11.83
CA PHE A 157 -22.28 17.35 11.93
C PHE A 157 -20.89 16.88 11.49
N ARG A 158 -20.42 15.80 12.12
CA ARG A 158 -19.31 15.00 11.63
C ARG A 158 -19.88 13.69 11.13
N LYS A 159 -19.84 13.49 9.81
CA LYS A 159 -20.23 12.23 9.17
C LYS A 159 -19.01 11.44 8.77
N SER A 160 -19.05 10.13 8.92
CA SER A 160 -17.92 9.24 8.58
C SER A 160 -18.35 7.95 7.91
N ILE A 161 -17.48 7.46 7.02
CA ILE A 161 -17.59 6.17 6.37
C ILE A 161 -16.28 5.39 6.59
N THR A 162 -16.42 4.12 6.98
CA THR A 162 -15.29 3.22 7.24
C THR A 162 -15.22 2.13 6.17
N PHE A 163 -14.09 2.09 5.49
CA PHE A 163 -13.74 1.07 4.51
C PHE A 163 -13.02 -0.07 5.23
N HIS A 164 -13.69 -1.21 5.28
CA HIS A 164 -13.16 -2.41 5.93
C HIS A 164 -12.37 -3.18 4.89
N ARG A 165 -11.06 -2.96 4.87
CA ARG A 165 -10.11 -3.67 4.01
C ARG A 165 -8.86 -3.97 4.82
N GLU A 166 -8.54 -5.24 4.86
CA GLU A 166 -7.32 -5.75 5.47
C GLU A 166 -6.32 -5.97 4.34
N ASP A 167 -5.34 -5.08 4.21
CA ASP A 167 -4.29 -5.21 3.21
C ASP A 167 -3.02 -5.73 3.92
N PRO A 168 -2.60 -6.98 3.67
CA PRO A 168 -1.38 -7.51 4.26
C PRO A 168 -0.16 -6.85 3.61
N VAL A 169 0.79 -6.44 4.43
CA VAL A 169 2.06 -5.85 4.03
C VAL A 169 3.18 -6.60 4.70
N ILE A 170 4.22 -6.92 3.94
CA ILE A 170 5.44 -7.51 4.48
C ILE A 170 6.48 -6.40 4.58
N VAL A 171 6.95 -6.16 5.79
CA VAL A 171 8.02 -5.22 6.09
C VAL A 171 9.33 -6.00 6.17
N PHE A 172 10.27 -5.67 5.29
CA PHE A 172 11.58 -6.31 5.21
C PHE A 172 12.53 -5.83 6.31
N PRO A 173 13.52 -6.63 6.71
CA PRO A 173 14.59 -6.19 7.61
C PRO A 173 15.32 -4.97 7.04
N ALA A 174 15.74 -4.04 7.90
CA ALA A 174 16.49 -2.86 7.46
C ALA A 174 17.86 -3.28 6.90
N PRO A 175 18.24 -2.89 5.66
CA PRO A 175 19.57 -3.17 5.13
C PRO A 175 20.66 -2.51 5.99
N ILE A 176 21.57 -3.32 6.51
CA ILE A 176 22.75 -2.87 7.25
C ILE A 176 23.95 -3.00 6.33
N ALA A 177 24.59 -1.88 6.02
CA ALA A 177 25.75 -1.86 5.16
C ALA A 177 26.87 -2.72 5.77
N CYS A 178 27.38 -3.67 4.99
CA CYS A 178 28.51 -4.50 5.36
C CYS A 178 29.42 -4.71 4.16
N GLN A 179 30.72 -4.80 4.41
CA GLN A 179 31.64 -5.21 3.36
C GLN A 179 31.35 -6.67 3.02
N PRO A 180 31.26 -7.06 1.74
CA PRO A 180 31.17 -8.45 1.37
C PRO A 180 32.44 -9.14 1.87
N GLY A 181 32.33 -9.84 2.99
CA GLY A 181 33.43 -10.62 3.55
C GLY A 181 33.81 -11.70 2.56
N LEU A 182 34.99 -11.56 1.96
CA LEU A 182 35.76 -12.65 1.38
C LEU A 182 36.07 -13.62 2.54
N SER A 183 35.19 -14.57 2.81
CA SER A 183 35.53 -15.70 3.66
C SER A 183 36.19 -16.77 2.78
N ASN A 184 37.49 -17.01 3.02
CA ASN A 184 38.34 -18.03 2.40
C ASN A 184 37.59 -19.31 2.02
N GLY A 185 37.34 -19.49 0.72
CA GLY A 185 37.08 -20.76 0.06
C GLY A 185 38.11 -20.93 -1.03
N ASP A 186 38.94 -21.96 -0.88
CA ASP A 186 40.11 -22.26 -1.69
C ASP A 186 39.79 -22.45 -3.19
N SER A 187 40.62 -21.84 -4.05
CA SER A 187 40.90 -22.15 -5.46
C SER A 187 39.77 -22.20 -6.52
N GLY A 188 39.93 -21.36 -7.56
CA GLY A 188 39.22 -21.49 -8.83
C GLY A 188 39.37 -20.26 -9.73
N GLU A 189 40.51 -20.11 -10.39
CA GLU A 189 40.73 -19.14 -11.47
C GLU A 189 39.64 -19.23 -12.55
N GLY A 190 39.14 -18.08 -12.98
CA GLY A 190 38.13 -17.98 -14.04
C GLY A 190 37.88 -16.54 -14.45
N GLY A 191 38.89 -15.89 -15.03
CA GLY A 191 38.72 -14.62 -15.74
C GLY A 191 37.83 -14.83 -16.96
N GLY A 192 36.63 -14.27 -16.95
CA GLY A 192 35.67 -14.34 -18.06
C GLY A 192 35.15 -12.95 -18.41
N SER A 193 35.72 -12.39 -19.47
CA SER A 193 35.33 -11.12 -20.10
C SER A 193 33.83 -11.11 -20.44
N GLY A 194 33.13 -10.07 -19.98
CA GLY A 194 31.70 -9.87 -20.20
C GLY A 194 31.38 -9.64 -21.69
N SER A 195 30.76 -10.64 -22.31
CA SER A 195 30.06 -10.49 -23.58
C SER A 195 28.56 -10.53 -23.33
N GLU A 196 27.92 -9.35 -23.41
CA GLU A 196 26.47 -9.21 -23.40
C GLU A 196 25.90 -9.80 -24.69
N SER A 197 25.56 -11.10 -24.67
CA SER A 197 24.87 -11.76 -25.78
C SER A 197 23.36 -11.80 -25.54
N ILE A 198 22.63 -11.09 -26.41
CA ILE A 198 21.16 -10.99 -26.42
C ILE A 198 20.59 -12.31 -26.92
N SER A 199 19.89 -13.09 -26.08
CA SER A 199 19.48 -14.45 -26.44
C SER A 199 18.01 -14.59 -26.88
N HIS A 200 17.03 -13.89 -26.28
CA HIS A 200 15.62 -13.98 -26.72
C HIS A 200 14.70 -12.90 -26.14
N VAL A 201 13.50 -12.76 -26.72
CA VAL A 201 12.48 -11.76 -26.42
C VAL A 201 11.18 -12.51 -26.12
N ARG A 202 10.58 -12.34 -24.91
CA ARG A 202 9.36 -13.07 -24.49
C ARG A 202 8.20 -12.13 -24.19
N ALA A 203 6.97 -12.64 -24.29
CA ALA A 203 5.77 -11.88 -23.90
C ALA A 203 5.88 -11.37 -22.44
N TYR A 204 5.52 -10.12 -22.24
CA TYR A 204 5.58 -9.40 -20.97
C TYR A 204 4.74 -10.10 -19.90
N ALA A 205 5.34 -10.35 -18.74
CA ALA A 205 4.65 -10.85 -17.56
C ALA A 205 4.44 -9.69 -16.55
N PRO A 206 3.30 -9.64 -15.85
CA PRO A 206 3.08 -8.66 -14.80
C PRO A 206 4.16 -8.79 -13.71
N GLY A 207 4.99 -7.75 -13.54
CA GLY A 207 6.12 -7.72 -12.60
C GLY A 207 7.49 -7.43 -13.23
N ASP A 208 7.58 -7.46 -14.57
CA ASP A 208 8.80 -7.07 -15.27
C ASP A 208 9.01 -5.53 -15.22
N ALA A 209 10.27 -5.09 -15.03
CA ALA A 209 10.59 -3.67 -14.95
C ALA A 209 10.26 -2.93 -16.26
N LEU A 210 9.61 -1.77 -16.19
CA LEU A 210 9.22 -0.97 -17.36
C LEU A 210 10.41 -0.60 -18.29
N ALA A 211 11.62 -0.48 -17.72
CA ALA A 211 12.86 -0.24 -18.47
C ALA A 211 13.28 -1.41 -19.37
N SER A 212 12.75 -2.61 -19.16
CA SER A 212 13.04 -3.82 -19.95
C SER A 212 12.15 -3.97 -21.19
N ILE A 213 11.20 -3.06 -21.41
CA ILE A 213 10.28 -3.09 -22.56
C ILE A 213 11.02 -2.65 -23.82
N VAL A 214 11.03 -3.51 -24.83
CA VAL A 214 11.61 -3.16 -26.14
C VAL A 214 10.56 -2.43 -26.98
N TRP A 215 10.52 -1.11 -26.83
CA TRP A 215 9.55 -0.22 -27.50
C TRP A 215 9.54 -0.33 -29.03
N LYS A 216 10.62 -0.85 -29.63
CA LYS A 216 10.79 -0.95 -31.10
C LYS A 216 10.00 -2.11 -31.74
N LYS A 217 9.30 -2.96 -30.97
CA LYS A 217 8.51 -4.12 -31.47
C LYS A 217 7.06 -4.14 -30.97
N GLN A 218 6.40 -2.97 -30.87
CA GLN A 218 5.02 -2.85 -30.35
C GLN A 218 3.93 -3.59 -31.16
N HIS A 219 4.16 -3.93 -32.43
CA HIS A 219 3.17 -4.58 -33.29
C HIS A 219 2.91 -6.07 -32.98
N LEU A 220 3.65 -6.68 -32.03
CA LEU A 220 3.56 -8.10 -31.64
C LEU A 220 3.05 -8.32 -30.20
N GLY A 221 2.66 -7.26 -29.48
CA GLY A 221 2.30 -7.29 -28.05
C GLY A 221 3.39 -6.70 -27.15
N PHE A 222 3.15 -6.64 -25.83
CA PHE A 222 4.17 -6.24 -24.86
C PHE A 222 5.20 -7.36 -24.71
N VAL A 223 6.48 -7.05 -24.93
CA VAL A 223 7.56 -8.04 -24.94
C VAL A 223 8.71 -7.52 -24.08
N SER A 224 9.08 -8.27 -23.03
CA SER A 224 10.12 -7.89 -22.07
C SER A 224 11.46 -8.52 -22.44
N ARG A 225 12.55 -7.77 -22.20
CA ARG A 225 13.93 -8.24 -22.34
C ARG A 225 14.24 -9.13 -21.14
N VAL A 226 14.45 -10.42 -21.36
CA VAL A 226 15.04 -11.31 -20.36
C VAL A 226 16.54 -11.30 -20.58
N VAL A 227 17.28 -10.67 -19.67
CA VAL A 227 18.72 -10.88 -19.58
C VAL A 227 18.89 -12.23 -18.88
N GLN A 228 18.98 -13.30 -19.64
CA GLN A 228 19.47 -14.57 -19.10
C GLN A 228 20.98 -14.42 -19.00
N GLY A 229 21.47 -14.04 -17.82
CA GLY A 229 22.88 -14.10 -17.50
C GLY A 229 23.35 -15.55 -17.46
N CYS A 230 23.55 -16.16 -18.63
CA CYS A 230 24.33 -17.38 -18.74
C CYS A 230 25.80 -16.96 -18.81
N GLY A 231 26.53 -17.11 -17.70
CA GLY A 231 27.98 -16.94 -17.69
C GLY A 231 28.65 -16.55 -16.37
N GLY A 232 27.93 -16.36 -15.25
CA GLY A 232 28.56 -15.94 -13.99
C GLY A 232 28.10 -16.78 -12.81
N SER A 233 29.07 -17.32 -12.06
CA SER A 233 28.93 -17.93 -10.74
C SER A 233 27.80 -17.32 -9.92
N GLY A 234 26.75 -18.11 -9.61
CA GLY A 234 25.69 -17.66 -8.72
C GLY A 234 26.24 -17.43 -7.30
N SER A 235 25.75 -16.42 -6.59
CA SER A 235 26.14 -16.19 -5.20
C SER A 235 25.12 -16.82 -4.26
N VAL A 236 25.57 -17.66 -3.33
CA VAL A 236 24.70 -18.24 -2.31
C VAL A 236 25.06 -17.65 -0.96
N LEU A 237 24.07 -17.09 -0.27
CA LEU A 237 24.20 -16.65 1.10
C LEU A 237 23.75 -17.75 2.06
N VAL A 238 24.62 -18.16 2.97
CA VAL A 238 24.32 -19.16 4.00
C VAL A 238 24.31 -18.47 5.36
N LEU A 239 23.17 -18.46 6.03
CA LEU A 239 23.03 -17.92 7.39
C LEU A 239 23.24 -19.04 8.41
N HIS A 240 24.20 -18.83 9.32
CA HIS A 240 24.52 -19.72 10.43
C HIS A 240 23.92 -19.19 11.75
N PRO A 241 23.62 -20.08 12.72
CA PRO A 241 23.17 -19.69 14.04
C PRO A 241 24.27 -18.93 14.83
N GLY A 242 23.85 -18.08 15.77
CA GLY A 242 24.73 -17.28 16.63
C GLY A 242 24.74 -15.79 16.28
N GLY A 243 25.16 -14.94 17.22
CA GLY A 243 25.16 -13.47 17.07
C GLY A 243 23.77 -12.82 17.19
N ASP A 244 23.68 -11.54 16.83
CA ASP A 244 22.40 -10.81 16.78
C ASP A 244 21.66 -11.10 15.45
N LEU A 245 20.46 -11.68 15.57
CA LEU A 245 19.61 -12.08 14.45
C LEU A 245 19.24 -10.88 13.55
N GLU A 246 18.85 -9.75 14.15
CA GLU A 246 18.45 -8.55 13.40
C GLU A 246 19.62 -8.03 12.56
N GLN A 247 20.82 -8.04 13.13
CA GLN A 247 22.02 -7.59 12.45
C GLN A 247 22.34 -8.49 11.25
N LYS A 248 22.31 -9.82 11.42
CA LYS A 248 22.53 -10.77 10.30
C LYS A 248 21.49 -10.64 9.20
N LEU A 249 20.23 -10.46 9.56
CA LEU A 249 19.15 -10.26 8.59
C LEU A 249 19.33 -8.95 7.83
N GLY A 250 19.73 -7.86 8.50
CA GLY A 250 20.02 -6.61 7.83
C GLY A 250 21.22 -6.71 6.87
N GLN A 251 22.26 -7.44 7.25
CA GLN A 251 23.42 -7.73 6.40
C GLN A 251 23.02 -8.59 5.18
N ALA A 252 22.21 -9.62 5.40
CA ALA A 252 21.69 -10.48 4.34
C ALA A 252 20.88 -9.69 3.31
N VAL A 253 19.97 -8.84 3.77
CA VAL A 253 19.18 -7.95 2.90
C VAL A 253 20.10 -7.03 2.10
N PHE A 254 21.14 -6.45 2.73
CA PHE A 254 22.10 -5.58 2.05
C PHE A 254 22.86 -6.31 0.92
N LEU A 255 23.35 -7.52 1.17
CA LEU A 255 24.04 -8.33 0.16
C LEU A 255 23.12 -8.73 -0.99
N VAL A 256 21.91 -9.19 -0.69
CA VAL A 256 20.89 -9.54 -1.70
C VAL A 256 20.55 -8.33 -2.58
N LEU A 257 20.39 -7.14 -1.99
CA LEU A 257 20.12 -5.92 -2.74
C LEU A 257 21.30 -5.50 -3.63
N ASN A 258 22.55 -5.70 -3.17
CA ASN A 258 23.72 -5.41 -3.98
C ASN A 258 23.87 -6.40 -5.14
N TRP A 259 23.67 -7.70 -4.91
CA TRP A 259 23.71 -8.71 -5.97
C TRP A 259 22.62 -8.49 -7.02
N TRP A 260 21.42 -8.11 -6.57
CA TRP A 260 20.33 -7.71 -7.46
C TRP A 260 20.71 -6.50 -8.32
N LYS A 261 21.28 -5.44 -7.73
CA LYS A 261 21.74 -4.25 -8.45
C LYS A 261 22.83 -4.56 -9.48
N SER A 262 23.70 -5.52 -9.19
CA SER A 262 24.75 -5.97 -10.09
C SER A 262 24.27 -6.99 -11.15
N GLY A 263 23.00 -7.38 -11.15
CA GLY A 263 22.43 -8.35 -12.10
C GLY A 263 22.91 -9.79 -11.91
N MET A 264 23.47 -10.12 -10.74
CA MET A 264 23.95 -11.48 -10.44
C MET A 264 22.80 -12.39 -10.00
N SER A 265 22.89 -13.68 -10.33
CA SER A 265 21.98 -14.68 -9.78
C SER A 265 22.34 -14.95 -8.33
N PHE A 266 21.37 -14.88 -7.43
CA PHE A 266 21.59 -15.14 -6.01
C PHE A 266 20.60 -16.14 -5.44
N GLY A 267 21.00 -16.75 -4.34
CA GLY A 267 20.17 -17.62 -3.53
C GLY A 267 20.48 -17.46 -2.05
N ILE A 268 19.55 -17.86 -1.21
CA ILE A 268 19.73 -17.88 0.25
C ILE A 268 19.46 -19.28 0.77
N SER A 269 20.25 -19.69 1.76
CA SER A 269 20.11 -20.93 2.52
C SER A 269 20.13 -20.62 4.01
N PHE A 270 19.10 -21.07 4.72
CA PHE A 270 19.02 -21.03 6.18
C PHE A 270 18.09 -22.14 6.67
N ASN A 271 18.36 -22.72 7.84
CA ASN A 271 17.60 -23.85 8.40
C ASN A 271 17.45 -24.97 7.34
N SER A 272 16.22 -25.30 6.95
CA SER A 272 15.90 -26.24 5.86
C SER A 272 15.47 -25.55 4.54
N HIS A 273 15.50 -24.21 4.49
CA HIS A 273 14.99 -23.43 3.37
C HIS A 273 16.12 -22.99 2.43
N PHE A 274 16.04 -23.41 1.16
CA PHE A 274 16.87 -22.90 0.07
C PHE A 274 15.99 -22.29 -1.02
N SER A 275 16.26 -21.03 -1.37
CA SER A 275 15.45 -20.32 -2.37
C SER A 275 15.69 -20.75 -3.82
N GLY A 276 16.78 -21.47 -4.11
CA GLY A 276 17.31 -21.59 -5.47
C GLY A 276 18.07 -20.33 -5.91
N LEU A 277 18.76 -20.44 -7.05
CA LEU A 277 19.45 -19.33 -7.70
C LEU A 277 18.51 -18.64 -8.69
N GLY A 278 18.40 -17.32 -8.57
CA GLY A 278 17.59 -16.53 -9.49
C GLY A 278 17.99 -15.07 -9.49
N ALA A 279 17.59 -14.38 -10.56
CA ALA A 279 17.80 -12.95 -10.76
C ALA A 279 16.51 -12.24 -11.22
N SER A 280 15.33 -12.77 -10.86
CA SER A 280 14.03 -12.14 -11.17
C SER A 280 13.49 -11.30 -10.01
N VAL A 281 12.66 -10.29 -10.31
CA VAL A 281 12.06 -9.41 -9.29
C VAL A 281 11.23 -10.25 -8.29
N SER A 282 10.47 -11.23 -8.80
CA SER A 282 9.72 -12.16 -7.96
C SER A 282 10.64 -12.98 -7.04
N HIS A 283 11.83 -13.38 -7.52
CA HIS A 283 12.82 -14.09 -6.70
C HIS A 283 13.37 -13.18 -5.59
N LYS A 284 13.72 -11.93 -5.92
CA LYS A 284 14.12 -10.93 -4.93
C LYS A 284 13.06 -10.78 -3.84
N THR A 285 11.80 -10.55 -4.23
CA THR A 285 10.70 -10.37 -3.27
C THR A 285 10.46 -11.63 -2.43
N ALA A 286 10.56 -12.83 -3.02
CA ALA A 286 10.45 -14.09 -2.31
C ALA A 286 11.56 -14.25 -1.25
N VAL A 287 12.82 -14.01 -1.62
CA VAL A 287 13.97 -14.07 -0.71
C VAL A 287 13.83 -13.05 0.43
N LEU A 288 13.49 -11.80 0.12
CA LEU A 288 13.28 -10.77 1.14
C LEU A 288 12.09 -11.10 2.05
N SER A 289 11.02 -11.69 1.51
CA SER A 289 9.87 -12.12 2.30
C SER A 289 10.23 -13.27 3.25
N ALA A 290 11.06 -14.21 2.81
CA ALA A 290 11.53 -15.31 3.65
C ALA A 290 12.39 -14.79 4.81
N LEU A 291 13.27 -13.81 4.54
CA LEU A 291 14.03 -13.10 5.57
C LEU A 291 13.16 -12.31 6.55
N ALA A 292 12.09 -11.68 6.06
CA ALA A 292 11.17 -10.90 6.89
C ALA A 292 10.37 -11.76 7.87
N LEU A 293 10.09 -13.01 7.51
CA LEU A 293 9.28 -13.95 8.29
C LEU A 293 10.12 -14.86 9.19
N LEU A 294 11.45 -14.72 9.17
CA LEU A 294 12.33 -15.59 9.93
C LEU A 294 12.38 -15.13 11.40
N ASP A 295 11.91 -15.99 12.30
CA ASP A 295 11.94 -15.75 13.75
C ASP A 295 13.18 -16.37 14.43
N HIS A 296 13.70 -17.48 13.88
CA HIS A 296 14.82 -18.23 14.46
C HIS A 296 15.78 -18.76 13.39
N LEU A 297 17.08 -18.65 13.66
CA LEU A 297 18.17 -19.26 12.87
C LEU A 297 18.64 -20.54 13.55
N GLY A 298 18.47 -21.66 12.87
CA GLY A 298 19.10 -22.96 13.16
C GLY A 298 20.25 -23.23 12.19
N GLU A 299 20.92 -24.37 12.36
CA GLU A 299 21.96 -24.79 11.43
C GLU A 299 21.39 -25.07 10.02
N PRO A 300 22.06 -24.62 8.95
CA PRO A 300 21.65 -24.93 7.59
C PRO A 300 21.87 -26.42 7.29
N GLU A 301 20.80 -27.14 6.97
CA GLU A 301 20.84 -28.57 6.59
C GLU A 301 21.42 -28.76 5.18
N ILE A 302 21.28 -27.75 4.31
CA ILE A 302 21.71 -27.82 2.91
C ILE A 302 23.13 -27.24 2.79
N ARG A 303 24.08 -28.14 2.51
CA ARG A 303 25.52 -27.83 2.37
C ARG A 303 26.05 -28.00 0.94
N ASP A 304 25.28 -28.65 0.06
CA ASP A 304 25.66 -28.90 -1.32
C ASP A 304 25.01 -27.88 -2.26
N PHE A 305 25.82 -26.94 -2.76
CA PHE A 305 25.40 -25.92 -3.73
C PHE A 305 25.89 -26.26 -5.14
N PRO A 306 25.26 -25.73 -6.20
CA PRO A 306 25.70 -25.95 -7.58
C PRO A 306 27.18 -25.58 -7.75
N LYS A 307 27.97 -26.47 -8.36
CA LYS A 307 29.42 -26.27 -8.55
C LYS A 307 29.70 -24.94 -9.27
N GLY A 308 30.63 -24.14 -8.74
CA GLY A 308 31.02 -22.83 -9.30
C GLY A 308 30.29 -21.63 -8.71
N CYS A 309 29.51 -21.78 -7.63
CA CYS A 309 28.87 -20.67 -6.92
C CYS A 309 29.77 -20.05 -5.85
N HIS A 310 29.74 -18.72 -5.72
CA HIS A 310 30.42 -18.02 -4.62
C HIS A 310 29.57 -18.10 -3.36
N VAL A 311 30.03 -18.82 -2.34
CA VAL A 311 29.29 -19.00 -1.08
C VAL A 311 29.76 -17.95 -0.07
N VAL A 312 28.82 -17.17 0.47
CA VAL A 312 29.06 -16.21 1.55
C VAL A 312 28.39 -16.72 2.82
N HIS A 313 29.13 -16.75 3.92
CA HIS A 313 28.63 -17.19 5.23
C HIS A 313 28.41 -15.99 6.16
N LEU A 314 27.25 -15.93 6.81
CA LEU A 314 26.89 -14.92 7.82
C LEU A 314 26.48 -15.57 9.14
#